data_AF-A0A6S7DQC6-F1
#
_entry.id   AF-A0A6S7DQC6-F1
#
_cell.length_a   1.000
_cell.length_b   1.000
_cell.length_c   1.000
_cell.angle_alpha   90.00
_cell.angle_beta   90.00
_cell.angle_gamma   90.00
#
_symmetry.space_group_name_H-M   'P 1'
#
loop_
_entity.id
_entity.type
_entity.pdbx_description
1 polymer ?
#
loop_
_entity_poly.entity_id
_entity_poly.type
_entity_poly.pdbx_seq_one_letter_code
_entity_poly.pdbx_strand_id
1 'polypeptide(L)'
;MSWRLLFATLLIALGASAWGGIQLGDWLVAHAPPAAPAPGQDAAASQQPVLDANGRPYVAQPPQPRIDGTLGVPDKPADREWQVNTVSLFDTVSDPAVKLSRERITPEQAREIAAASEVPLPSGSSDVTTMDLQVPGTSTAINGGQMQANGYGTPQMVQAPPPPPNTSPAPGAPGWQDALKRELAQCATQGFFERPSCSWNARNKYCAPNRAWGTMAECPARPQ
;
A
#
# COMPACT_ATOMS: atom_id res chain seq x y z
N MET A 1 20.27 -44.24 -13.05
CA MET A 1 18.82 -44.00 -13.22
C MET A 1 18.64 -42.87 -14.23
N SER A 2 17.86 -43.06 -15.29
CA SER A 2 17.72 -42.05 -16.35
C SER A 2 16.95 -40.83 -15.85
N TRP A 3 17.52 -39.63 -16.03
CA TRP A 3 16.92 -38.32 -15.70
C TRP A 3 15.43 -38.22 -16.05
N ARG A 4 15.01 -38.74 -17.21
CA ARG A 4 13.59 -38.74 -17.63
C ARG A 4 12.64 -39.45 -16.66
N LEU A 5 13.10 -40.53 -16.02
CA LEU A 5 12.31 -41.23 -15.01
C LEU A 5 12.14 -40.38 -13.75
N LEU A 6 13.15 -39.58 -13.37
CA LEU A 6 13.05 -38.65 -12.25
C LEU A 6 12.03 -37.54 -12.51
N PHE A 7 12.00 -36.98 -13.73
CA PHE A 7 10.99 -35.98 -14.08
C PHE A 7 9.59 -36.55 -14.12
N ALA A 8 9.43 -37.75 -14.69
CA ALA A 8 8.13 -38.41 -14.76
C ALA A 8 7.57 -38.71 -13.36
N THR A 9 8.39 -39.25 -12.45
CA THR A 9 7.94 -39.52 -11.09
C THR A 9 7.61 -38.25 -10.31
N LEU A 10 8.40 -37.18 -10.49
CA LEU A 10 8.18 -35.91 -9.80
C LEU A 10 6.91 -35.21 -10.27
N LEU A 11 6.61 -35.24 -11.57
CA LEU A 11 5.36 -34.70 -12.11
C LEU A 11 4.14 -35.51 -11.65
N ILE A 12 4.24 -36.84 -11.59
CA ILE A 12 3.15 -37.70 -11.08
C ILE A 12 2.92 -37.43 -9.59
N ALA A 13 3.98 -37.33 -8.79
CA ALA A 13 3.88 -37.03 -7.37
C ALA A 13 3.26 -35.64 -7.11
N LEU A 14 3.64 -34.64 -7.91
CA LEU A 14 3.08 -33.29 -7.82
C LEU A 14 1.59 -33.28 -8.17
N GLY A 15 1.20 -33.95 -9.27
CA GLY A 15 -0.20 -34.09 -9.66
C GLY A 15 -1.05 -34.79 -8.61
N ALA A 16 -0.56 -35.92 -8.07
CA ALA A 16 -1.24 -36.67 -7.02
C ALA A 16 -1.40 -35.85 -5.73
N SER A 17 -0.37 -35.09 -5.35
CA SER A 17 -0.39 -34.23 -4.15
C SER A 17 -1.39 -33.08 -4.30
N ALA A 18 -1.40 -32.41 -5.45
CA ALA A 18 -2.33 -31.32 -5.72
C ALA A 18 -3.79 -31.81 -5.74
N TRP A 19 -4.05 -32.93 -6.42
CA TRP A 19 -5.39 -33.52 -6.47
C TRP A 19 -5.87 -33.95 -5.07
N GLY A 20 -5.01 -34.66 -4.33
CA GLY A 20 -5.32 -35.11 -2.98
C GLY A 20 -5.60 -33.94 -2.02
N GLY A 21 -4.83 -32.86 -2.13
CA GLY A 21 -5.04 -31.65 -1.32
C GLY A 21 -6.40 -30.99 -1.56
N ILE A 22 -6.84 -30.90 -2.83
CA ILE A 22 -8.14 -30.31 -3.17
C ILE A 22 -9.29 -31.17 -2.62
N GLN A 23 -9.26 -32.48 -2.86
CA GLN A 23 -10.27 -33.42 -2.35
C GLN A 23 -10.34 -33.42 -0.82
N LEU A 24 -9.18 -33.39 -0.15
CA LEU A 24 -9.13 -33.32 1.31
C LEU A 24 -9.67 -31.98 1.84
N GLY A 25 -9.37 -30.88 1.15
CA GLY A 25 -9.91 -29.56 1.48
C GLY A 25 -11.44 -29.53 1.42
N ASP A 26 -12.01 -30.01 0.32
CA ASP A 26 -13.47 -30.07 0.15
C ASP A 26 -14.11 -30.99 1.21
N TRP A 27 -13.47 -32.12 1.51
CA TRP A 27 -13.93 -33.03 2.55
C TRP A 27 -13.92 -32.38 3.94
N LEU A 28 -12.86 -31.64 4.29
CA LEU A 28 -12.73 -30.93 5.57
C LEU A 28 -13.78 -29.83 5.71
N VAL A 29 -14.07 -29.09 4.63
CA VAL A 29 -15.13 -28.07 4.65
C VAL A 29 -16.49 -28.73 4.82
N ALA A 30 -16.76 -29.84 4.14
CA ALA A 30 -18.02 -30.57 4.27
C ALA A 30 -18.23 -31.19 5.66
N HIS A 31 -17.14 -31.57 6.34
CA HIS A 31 -17.18 -32.20 7.68
C HIS A 31 -16.78 -31.24 8.80
N ALA A 32 -16.65 -29.95 8.52
CA ALA A 32 -16.37 -28.97 9.54
C ALA A 32 -17.55 -28.89 10.53
N PRO A 33 -17.30 -28.97 11.85
CA PRO A 33 -18.36 -28.79 12.82
C PRO A 33 -18.95 -27.38 12.69
N PRO A 34 -20.28 -27.22 12.80
CA PRO A 34 -20.89 -25.90 12.76
C PRO A 34 -20.32 -25.04 13.88
N ALA A 35 -19.96 -23.80 13.55
CA ALA A 35 -19.46 -22.85 14.54
C ALA A 35 -20.48 -22.72 15.68
N ALA A 36 -20.00 -22.87 16.93
CA ALA A 36 -20.85 -22.72 18.09
C ALA A 36 -21.50 -21.32 18.04
N PRO A 37 -22.83 -21.22 18.24
CA PRO A 37 -23.49 -19.94 18.20
C PRO A 37 -22.95 -19.03 19.31
N ALA A 38 -22.94 -17.73 19.05
CA ALA A 38 -22.61 -16.75 20.08
C ALA A 38 -23.60 -16.88 21.25
N PRO A 39 -23.18 -16.60 22.50
CA PRO A 39 -24.05 -16.71 23.67
C PRO A 39 -25.36 -15.92 23.46
N GLY A 40 -26.50 -16.61 23.43
CA GLY A 40 -27.82 -16.01 23.20
C GLY A 40 -28.42 -16.17 21.79
N GLN A 41 -27.80 -16.95 20.89
CA GLN A 41 -28.34 -17.26 19.56
C GLN A 41 -28.61 -18.76 19.39
N ASP A 42 -29.78 -19.12 18.86
CA ASP A 42 -30.09 -20.49 18.47
C ASP A 42 -29.36 -20.86 17.17
N ALA A 43 -28.79 -22.07 17.10
CA ALA A 43 -27.98 -22.53 15.96
C ALA A 43 -28.74 -22.59 14.61
N ALA A 44 -30.08 -22.59 14.64
CA ALA A 44 -30.93 -22.52 13.45
C ALA A 44 -31.29 -21.07 13.06
N ALA A 45 -31.19 -20.11 13.99
CA ALA A 45 -31.54 -18.71 13.79
C ALA A 45 -30.38 -17.87 13.24
N SER A 46 -29.14 -18.36 13.32
CA SER A 46 -27.95 -17.68 12.78
C SER A 46 -27.89 -17.63 11.25
N GLN A 47 -28.75 -18.37 10.55
CA GLN A 47 -28.82 -18.40 9.07
C GLN A 47 -29.96 -17.56 8.51
N GLN A 48 -30.90 -17.11 9.34
CA GLN A 48 -32.04 -16.31 8.90
C GLN A 48 -31.91 -14.90 9.49
N PRO A 49 -31.91 -13.84 8.66
CA PRO A 49 -31.92 -12.48 9.18
C PRO A 49 -33.20 -12.29 9.98
N VAL A 50 -33.08 -12.05 11.29
CA VAL A 50 -34.22 -11.66 12.14
C VAL A 50 -34.77 -10.37 11.56
N LEU A 51 -36.04 -10.34 11.17
CA LEU A 51 -36.66 -9.15 10.55
C LEU A 51 -37.40 -8.32 11.59
N ASP A 52 -37.40 -7.00 11.46
CA ASP A 52 -38.25 -6.10 12.24
C ASP A 52 -39.72 -6.19 11.77
N ALA A 53 -40.60 -5.45 12.45
CA ALA A 53 -42.01 -5.35 12.08
C ALA A 53 -42.26 -4.80 10.66
N ASN A 54 -41.25 -4.20 10.03
CA ASN A 54 -41.28 -3.64 8.68
C ASN A 54 -40.60 -4.57 7.65
N GLY A 55 -40.23 -5.81 8.04
CA GLY A 55 -39.56 -6.77 7.16
C GLY A 55 -38.09 -6.46 6.86
N ARG A 56 -37.45 -5.54 7.60
CA ARG A 56 -36.04 -5.18 7.44
C ARG A 56 -35.16 -6.02 8.38
N PRO A 57 -33.94 -6.39 7.97
CA PRO A 57 -33.02 -7.11 8.85
C PRO A 57 -32.74 -6.30 10.12
N TYR A 58 -32.95 -6.94 11.25
CA TYR A 58 -32.86 -6.41 12.60
C TYR A 58 -31.82 -7.19 13.40
N VAL A 59 -30.99 -6.44 14.13
CA VAL A 59 -30.05 -6.99 15.10
C VAL A 59 -30.40 -6.38 16.44
N ALA A 60 -30.69 -7.23 17.43
CA ALA A 60 -30.97 -6.78 18.79
C ALA A 60 -29.73 -6.08 19.37
N GLN A 61 -29.82 -4.77 19.57
CA GLN A 61 -28.76 -3.98 20.19
C GLN A 61 -28.99 -3.92 21.70
N PRO A 62 -27.95 -4.14 22.52
CA PRO A 62 -28.06 -3.98 23.97
C PRO A 62 -28.50 -2.56 24.35
N PRO A 63 -29.31 -2.40 25.41
CA PRO A 63 -29.72 -1.08 25.88
C PRO A 63 -28.49 -0.31 26.38
N GLN A 64 -28.29 0.89 25.83
CA GLN A 64 -27.20 1.77 26.20
C GLN A 64 -27.72 2.84 27.18
N PRO A 65 -26.86 3.37 28.08
CA PRO A 65 -27.21 4.55 28.85
C PRO A 65 -27.36 5.74 27.89
N ARG A 66 -28.58 6.28 27.80
CA ARG A 66 -28.89 7.47 27.01
C ARG A 66 -28.47 8.73 27.76
N ILE A 67 -28.43 9.84 27.04
CA ILE A 67 -28.06 11.17 27.54
C ILE A 67 -29.05 11.67 28.61
N ASP A 68 -30.28 11.13 28.61
CA ASP A 68 -31.34 11.35 29.60
C ASP A 68 -31.23 10.46 30.85
N GLY A 69 -30.22 9.60 30.94
CA GLY A 69 -30.00 8.65 32.04
C GLY A 69 -30.86 7.40 31.99
N THR A 70 -31.72 7.24 30.97
CA THR A 70 -32.51 6.02 30.78
C THR A 70 -31.71 4.96 30.02
N LEU A 71 -32.03 3.68 30.24
CA LEU A 71 -31.50 2.59 29.44
C LEU A 71 -32.37 2.41 28.20
N GLY A 72 -31.79 2.57 27.02
CA GLY A 72 -32.51 2.39 25.76
C GLY A 72 -31.60 2.31 24.56
N VAL A 73 -32.16 1.92 23.41
CA VAL A 73 -31.44 1.98 22.13
C VAL A 73 -31.59 3.41 21.59
N PRO A 74 -30.49 4.13 21.29
CA PRO A 74 -30.59 5.44 20.67
C PRO A 74 -31.34 5.38 19.33
N ASP A 75 -32.12 6.42 19.02
CA ASP A 75 -32.80 6.53 17.73
C ASP A 75 -31.77 6.53 16.60
N LYS A 76 -31.88 5.55 15.69
CA LYS A 76 -30.98 5.48 14.54
C LYS A 76 -31.24 6.73 13.66
N PRO A 77 -30.21 7.50 13.29
CA PRO A 77 -30.39 8.56 12.32
C PRO A 77 -30.96 7.97 11.03
N ALA A 78 -31.83 8.72 10.35
CA ALA A 78 -32.45 8.28 9.10
C ALA A 78 -31.37 7.74 8.14
N ASP A 79 -31.61 6.55 7.56
CA ASP A 79 -30.71 5.94 6.60
C ASP A 79 -30.48 6.92 5.45
N ARG A 80 -29.28 7.51 5.39
CA ARG A 80 -28.88 8.30 4.23
C ARG A 80 -28.48 7.33 3.13
N GLU A 81 -29.24 7.30 2.04
CA GLU A 81 -28.76 6.76 0.77
C GLU A 81 -27.57 7.62 0.32
N TRP A 82 -26.37 7.19 0.70
CA TRP A 82 -25.17 7.73 0.10
C TRP A 82 -25.09 7.13 -1.32
N GLN A 83 -25.36 7.94 -2.34
CA GLN A 83 -25.00 7.57 -3.71
C GLN A 83 -23.56 7.97 -3.93
N VAL A 84 -22.65 6.99 -3.97
CA VAL A 84 -21.31 7.23 -4.51
C VAL A 84 -21.45 7.33 -6.01
N ASN A 85 -21.21 8.53 -6.54
CA ASN A 85 -21.13 8.74 -7.97
C ASN A 85 -19.85 8.05 -8.48
N THR A 86 -19.99 6.87 -9.08
CA THR A 86 -18.87 6.12 -9.64
C THR A 86 -18.45 6.77 -10.95
N VAL A 87 -17.63 7.82 -10.86
CA VAL A 87 -16.98 8.38 -12.05
C VAL A 87 -15.93 7.41 -12.54
N SER A 88 -16.09 6.93 -13.77
CA SER A 88 -15.09 6.05 -14.37
C SER A 88 -13.91 6.89 -14.86
N LEU A 89 -12.70 6.40 -14.59
CA LEU A 89 -11.46 7.04 -15.07
C LEU A 89 -11.42 7.09 -16.61
N PHE A 90 -12.14 6.20 -17.29
CA PHE A 90 -12.27 6.20 -18.75
C PHE A 90 -13.07 7.38 -19.29
N ASP A 91 -13.98 7.94 -18.50
CA ASP A 91 -14.85 9.05 -18.93
C ASP A 91 -14.29 10.41 -18.51
N THR A 92 -13.37 10.42 -17.54
CA THR A 92 -12.80 11.64 -16.95
C THR A 92 -11.41 11.99 -17.46
N VAL A 93 -10.66 11.02 -17.99
CA VAL A 93 -9.33 11.26 -18.58
C VAL A 93 -9.46 11.53 -20.07
N SER A 94 -9.45 12.81 -20.45
CA SER A 94 -9.46 13.28 -21.86
C SER A 94 -8.07 13.60 -22.43
N ASP A 95 -7.00 13.32 -21.66
CA ASP A 95 -5.63 13.62 -22.07
C ASP A 95 -5.17 12.62 -23.17
N PRO A 96 -4.79 13.08 -24.38
CA PRO A 96 -4.31 12.19 -25.43
C PRO A 96 -3.00 11.47 -25.09
N ALA A 97 -2.24 11.96 -24.10
CA ALA A 97 -1.00 11.34 -23.62
C ALA A 97 -1.23 10.14 -22.67
N VAL A 98 -2.46 9.94 -22.16
CA VAL A 98 -2.77 8.89 -21.18
C VAL A 98 -3.76 7.89 -21.80
N LYS A 99 -3.25 6.72 -22.21
CA LYS A 99 -4.07 5.63 -22.75
C LYS A 99 -4.41 4.62 -21.65
N LEU A 100 -5.68 4.54 -21.27
CA LEU A 100 -6.20 3.56 -20.31
C LEU A 100 -6.83 2.38 -21.05
N SER A 101 -6.34 1.16 -20.81
CA SER A 101 -6.93 -0.08 -21.35
C SER A 101 -7.77 -0.78 -20.28
N ARG A 102 -8.92 -1.34 -20.69
CA ARG A 102 -9.74 -2.24 -19.87
C ARG A 102 -9.23 -3.68 -19.87
N GLU A 103 -8.35 -4.02 -20.80
CA GLU A 103 -7.82 -5.36 -21.02
C GLU A 103 -6.31 -5.41 -20.76
N ARG A 104 -5.79 -6.61 -20.51
CA ARG A 104 -4.36 -6.81 -20.27
C ARG A 104 -3.58 -6.50 -21.55
N ILE A 105 -2.62 -5.57 -21.46
CA ILE A 105 -1.68 -5.26 -22.54
C ILE A 105 -0.49 -6.21 -22.44
N THR A 106 -0.07 -6.78 -23.58
CA THR A 106 1.18 -7.56 -23.68
C THR A 106 2.38 -6.61 -23.77
N PRO A 107 3.58 -7.04 -23.33
CA PRO A 107 4.76 -6.17 -23.37
C PRO A 107 5.13 -5.71 -24.79
N GLU A 108 4.88 -6.52 -25.82
CA GLU A 108 5.07 -6.16 -27.23
C GLU A 108 4.09 -5.05 -27.65
N GLN A 109 2.82 -5.18 -27.27
CA GLN A 109 1.79 -4.18 -27.56
C GLN A 109 2.06 -2.86 -26.82
N ALA A 110 2.60 -2.93 -25.59
CA ALA A 110 3.02 -1.74 -24.86
C ALA A 110 4.14 -0.98 -25.59
N ARG A 111 5.11 -1.71 -26.19
CA ARG A 111 6.19 -1.11 -26.97
C ARG A 111 5.69 -0.45 -28.25
N GLU A 112 4.73 -1.06 -28.93
CA GLU A 112 4.13 -0.49 -30.13
C GLU A 112 3.34 0.79 -29.82
N ILE A 113 2.57 0.80 -28.73
CA ILE A 113 1.83 2.00 -28.27
C ILE A 113 2.79 3.13 -27.89
N ALA A 114 3.90 2.80 -27.22
CA ALA A 114 4.94 3.77 -26.89
C ALA A 114 5.64 4.31 -28.16
N ALA A 115 5.93 3.46 -29.14
CA ALA A 115 6.54 3.86 -30.41
C ALA A 115 5.61 4.71 -31.29
N ALA A 116 4.30 4.50 -31.19
CA ALA A 116 3.28 5.28 -31.88
C ALA A 116 2.94 6.60 -31.15
N SER A 117 3.49 6.83 -29.95
CA SER A 117 3.24 8.06 -29.20
C SER A 117 4.20 9.18 -29.63
N GLU A 118 3.66 10.34 -30.00
CA GLU A 118 4.42 11.53 -30.40
C GLU A 118 4.88 12.39 -29.20
N VAL A 119 4.70 11.89 -27.98
CA VAL A 119 5.09 12.57 -26.75
C VAL A 119 6.53 12.15 -26.41
N PRO A 120 7.51 13.08 -26.47
CA PRO A 120 8.89 12.76 -26.10
C PRO A 120 8.97 12.27 -24.65
N LEU A 121 9.77 11.24 -24.41
CA LEU A 121 10.11 10.82 -23.04
C LEU A 121 10.81 11.98 -22.32
N PRO A 122 10.48 12.25 -21.04
CA PRO A 122 11.09 13.33 -20.28
C PRO A 122 12.57 13.03 -20.01
N SER A 123 13.47 13.66 -20.77
CA SER A 123 14.92 13.58 -20.60
C SER A 123 15.39 14.54 -19.50
N GLY A 124 15.39 14.07 -18.26
CA GLY A 124 15.85 14.82 -17.09
C GLY A 124 16.60 13.92 -16.11
N SER A 125 17.30 14.50 -15.14
CA SER A 125 18.11 13.78 -14.14
C SER A 125 17.33 12.83 -13.20
N SER A 126 16.02 12.68 -13.40
CA SER A 126 15.14 11.72 -12.73
C SER A 126 14.69 10.58 -13.65
N ASP A 127 15.38 10.36 -14.77
CA ASP A 127 15.09 9.29 -15.71
C ASP A 127 15.10 7.93 -14.99
N VAL A 128 13.98 7.21 -15.07
CA VAL A 128 13.96 5.78 -14.76
C VAL A 128 14.71 5.15 -15.90
N THR A 129 15.97 4.79 -15.67
CA THR A 129 16.74 3.98 -16.58
C THR A 129 15.89 2.77 -16.91
N THR A 130 15.31 2.76 -18.12
CA THR A 130 14.81 1.55 -18.73
C THR A 130 16.05 0.65 -18.70
N MET A 131 16.03 -0.33 -17.80
CA MET A 131 17.12 -1.27 -17.61
C MET A 131 17.21 -2.04 -18.92
N ASP A 132 17.98 -1.48 -19.84
CA ASP A 132 18.37 -2.11 -21.08
C ASP A 132 19.04 -3.42 -20.66
N LEU A 133 18.39 -4.54 -20.95
CA LEU A 133 18.96 -5.88 -20.81
C LEU A 133 20.04 -5.99 -21.89
N GLN A 134 21.16 -5.28 -21.67
CA GLN A 134 22.35 -5.32 -22.48
C GLN A 134 22.88 -6.74 -22.41
N VAL A 135 22.71 -7.47 -23.50
CA VAL A 135 23.43 -8.71 -23.80
C VAL A 135 24.93 -8.46 -23.59
N PRO A 136 25.65 -9.31 -22.86
CA PRO A 136 27.04 -9.05 -22.51
C PRO A 136 27.93 -9.19 -23.74
N GLY A 137 28.49 -8.08 -24.20
CA GLY A 137 29.66 -8.11 -25.09
C GLY A 137 29.65 -7.13 -26.25
N THR A 138 29.60 -5.82 -25.98
CA THR A 138 30.35 -4.82 -26.76
C THR A 138 30.36 -3.51 -25.97
N SER A 139 31.48 -3.23 -25.32
CA SER A 139 31.78 -1.95 -24.72
C SER A 139 32.31 -0.99 -25.79
N THR A 140 31.72 0.19 -25.93
CA THR A 140 32.44 1.39 -26.38
C THR A 140 32.19 2.50 -25.39
N ALA A 141 33.28 2.94 -24.77
CA ALA A 141 33.35 3.87 -23.66
C ALA A 141 33.25 5.34 -24.09
N ILE A 142 32.79 6.20 -23.16
CA ILE A 142 33.30 7.57 -22.90
C ILE A 142 33.05 7.85 -21.40
N ASN A 143 34.05 7.66 -20.52
CA ASN A 143 35.04 8.64 -20.03
C ASN A 143 34.40 9.79 -19.20
N GLY A 144 34.67 10.00 -17.92
CA GLY A 144 35.70 9.41 -17.07
C GLY A 144 35.59 9.84 -15.60
N GLY A 145 36.45 9.24 -14.78
CA GLY A 145 36.59 9.53 -13.35
C GLY A 145 37.26 8.35 -12.64
N GLN A 146 38.51 8.54 -12.25
CA GLN A 146 39.49 7.51 -11.89
C GLN A 146 39.06 6.56 -10.76
N MET A 147 39.31 5.25 -10.93
CA MET A 147 39.39 4.30 -9.82
C MET A 147 40.83 3.81 -9.67
N GLN A 148 41.38 4.09 -8.50
CA GLN A 148 42.70 3.68 -8.05
C GLN A 148 42.54 2.38 -7.24
N ALA A 149 43.38 1.40 -7.56
CA ALA A 149 43.35 0.05 -7.01
C ALA A 149 43.88 -0.02 -5.57
N ASN A 150 43.24 -0.85 -4.75
CA ASN A 150 43.75 -1.66 -3.61
C ASN A 150 42.51 -2.17 -2.86
N GLY A 151 42.36 -3.39 -2.36
CA GLY A 151 43.23 -4.53 -2.09
C GLY A 151 42.44 -5.37 -1.07
N TYR A 152 42.42 -6.70 -1.21
CA TYR A 152 41.65 -7.60 -0.36
C TYR A 152 42.10 -7.53 1.12
N GLY A 153 41.15 -7.33 2.04
CA GLY A 153 41.38 -7.42 3.48
C GLY A 153 40.09 -7.32 4.30
N THR A 154 39.71 -8.45 4.92
CA THR A 154 38.88 -8.67 6.14
C THR A 154 37.54 -7.92 6.35
N PRO A 155 36.51 -8.59 6.94
CA PRO A 155 35.24 -7.95 7.26
C PRO A 155 35.41 -7.02 8.47
N GLN A 156 35.67 -5.74 8.21
CA GLN A 156 35.48 -4.70 9.21
C GLN A 156 33.98 -4.39 9.30
N MET A 157 33.43 -4.73 10.46
CA MET A 157 32.19 -4.21 11.04
C MET A 157 31.99 -2.75 10.63
N VAL A 158 31.06 -2.54 9.70
CA VAL A 158 30.68 -1.22 9.21
C VAL A 158 30.01 -0.50 10.36
N GLN A 159 30.78 0.41 10.96
CA GLN A 159 30.32 1.34 11.96
C GLN A 159 29.15 2.13 11.35
N ALA A 160 27.99 2.06 12.02
CA ALA A 160 26.80 2.79 11.63
C ALA A 160 27.17 4.27 11.36
N PRO A 161 26.59 4.91 10.33
CA PRO A 161 26.72 6.35 10.16
C PRO A 161 26.36 7.03 11.49
N PRO A 162 27.11 8.07 11.93
CA PRO A 162 26.75 8.79 13.13
C PRO A 162 25.27 9.22 13.02
N PRO A 163 24.46 9.04 14.08
CA PRO A 163 23.09 9.51 14.05
C PRO A 163 23.10 11.00 13.67
N PRO A 164 22.17 11.46 12.80
CA PRO A 164 22.06 12.87 12.52
C PRO A 164 21.94 13.61 13.87
N PRO A 165 22.61 14.76 14.04
CA PRO A 165 22.48 15.50 15.28
C PRO A 165 21.00 15.75 15.52
N ASN A 166 20.48 15.23 16.63
CA ASN A 166 19.15 15.53 17.14
C ASN A 166 19.12 17.00 17.58
N THR A 167 19.25 17.92 16.64
CA THR A 167 18.93 19.33 16.81
C THR A 167 17.44 19.50 16.56
N SER A 168 16.62 18.86 17.41
CA SER A 168 15.26 19.33 17.61
C SER A 168 15.40 20.72 18.24
N PRO A 169 15.00 21.81 17.55
CA PRO A 169 15.03 23.14 18.13
C PRO A 169 14.16 23.12 19.39
N ALA A 170 14.56 23.86 20.41
CA ALA A 170 13.71 24.06 21.58
C ALA A 170 12.32 24.58 21.12
N PRO A 171 11.23 24.20 21.83
CA PRO A 171 9.91 24.73 21.53
C PRO A 171 9.96 26.27 21.47
N GLY A 172 9.52 26.87 20.37
CA GLY A 172 9.57 28.32 20.14
C GLY A 172 10.90 28.89 19.63
N ALA A 173 11.88 28.06 19.27
CA ALA A 173 13.16 28.56 18.76
C ALA A 173 13.00 29.29 17.41
N PRO A 174 13.47 30.55 17.27
CA PRO A 174 13.38 31.27 16.00
C PRO A 174 14.09 30.50 14.87
N GLY A 175 13.44 30.40 13.70
CA GLY A 175 13.96 29.66 12.54
C GLY A 175 13.60 28.18 12.46
N TRP A 176 12.76 27.66 13.37
CA TRP A 176 12.27 26.27 13.30
C TRP A 176 11.53 25.94 12.00
N GLN A 177 10.91 26.95 11.38
CA GLN A 177 10.20 26.84 10.10
C GLN A 177 11.14 26.48 8.95
N ASP A 178 12.33 27.10 8.91
CA ASP A 178 13.33 26.81 7.88
C ASP A 178 13.99 25.45 8.12
N ALA A 179 14.12 25.03 9.37
CA ALA A 179 14.51 23.65 9.70
C ALA A 179 13.48 22.63 9.19
N LEU A 180 12.19 22.87 9.41
CA LEU A 180 11.10 22.03 8.89
C LEU A 180 11.11 21.96 7.36
N LYS A 181 11.27 23.10 6.66
CA LYS A 181 11.32 23.14 5.19
C LYS A 181 12.49 22.32 4.64
N ARG A 182 13.67 22.41 5.26
CA ARG A 182 14.84 21.61 4.87
C ARG A 182 14.62 20.12 5.10
N GLU A 183 14.04 19.73 6.23
CA GLU A 183 13.74 18.31 6.51
C GLU A 183 12.66 17.76 5.56
N LEU A 184 11.64 18.56 5.22
CA LEU A 184 10.65 18.19 4.20
C LEU A 184 11.26 18.05 2.80
N ALA A 185 12.24 18.89 2.44
CA ALA A 185 12.96 18.76 1.19
C ALA A 185 13.81 17.46 1.14
N GLN A 186 14.42 17.07 2.26
CA GLN A 186 15.10 15.78 2.38
C GLN A 186 14.13 14.60 2.32
N CYS A 187 12.94 14.71 2.92
CA CYS A 187 11.90 13.71 2.76
C CYS A 187 11.39 13.59 1.32
N ALA A 188 11.49 14.65 0.51
CA ALA A 188 11.08 14.63 -0.89
C ALA A 188 12.05 13.85 -1.80
N THR A 189 13.29 13.62 -1.37
CA THR A 189 14.27 12.78 -2.09
C THR A 189 14.16 11.30 -1.74
N GLN A 190 13.28 10.94 -0.79
CA GLN A 190 13.01 9.56 -0.42
C GLN A 190 12.04 8.90 -1.41
N GLY A 191 11.98 7.57 -1.38
CA GLY A 191 11.02 6.81 -2.16
C GLY A 191 9.56 7.18 -1.85
N PHE A 192 8.67 6.84 -2.78
CA PHE A 192 7.24 7.20 -2.70
C PHE A 192 6.57 6.70 -1.41
N PHE A 193 6.98 5.55 -0.89
CA PHE A 193 6.38 4.93 0.29
C PHE A 193 6.96 5.47 1.61
N GLU A 194 8.21 5.91 1.60
CA GLU A 194 8.92 6.46 2.76
C GLU A 194 8.64 7.96 2.95
N ARG A 195 8.30 8.66 1.87
CA ARG A 195 8.05 10.11 1.90
C ARG A 195 6.87 10.51 2.82
N PRO A 196 5.71 9.81 2.84
CA PRO A 196 4.62 10.12 3.77
C PRO A 196 5.04 9.98 5.24
N SER A 197 5.72 8.89 5.61
CA SER A 197 6.17 8.65 6.99
C SER A 197 7.25 9.64 7.42
N CYS A 198 8.22 9.93 6.55
CA CYS A 198 9.26 10.93 6.77
C CYS A 198 8.66 12.32 6.99
N SER A 199 7.77 12.76 6.08
CA SER A 199 7.14 14.09 6.18
C SER A 199 6.22 14.21 7.41
N TRP A 200 5.56 13.12 7.81
CA TRP A 200 4.75 13.08 9.03
C TRP A 200 5.61 13.19 10.29
N ASN A 201 6.73 12.45 10.34
CA ASN A 201 7.65 12.50 11.47
C ASN A 201 8.28 13.90 11.64
N ALA A 202 8.73 14.51 10.53
CA ALA A 202 9.24 15.88 10.53
C ALA A 202 8.19 16.86 11.05
N ARG A 203 6.94 16.78 10.56
CA ARG A 203 5.85 17.63 11.07
C ARG A 203 5.54 17.39 12.54
N ASN A 204 5.55 16.15 13.03
CA ASN A 204 5.39 15.88 14.47
C ASN A 204 6.52 16.50 15.29
N LYS A 205 7.76 16.46 14.80
CA LYS A 205 8.94 17.03 15.46
C LYS A 205 8.89 18.56 15.55
N TYR A 206 8.35 19.25 14.54
CA TYR A 206 8.33 20.72 14.50
C TYR A 206 6.96 21.36 14.76
N CYS A 207 5.89 20.86 14.15
CA CYS A 207 4.55 21.43 14.27
C CYS A 207 3.92 21.16 15.65
N ALA A 208 4.18 19.99 16.27
CA ALA A 208 3.58 19.64 17.56
C ALA A 208 4.12 20.49 18.73
N PRO A 209 5.45 20.67 18.91
CA PRO A 209 5.96 21.51 19.98
C PRO A 209 5.63 23.00 19.81
N ASN A 210 5.52 23.46 18.56
CA ASN A 210 5.25 24.87 18.24
C ASN A 210 3.74 25.18 18.07
N ARG A 211 2.84 24.23 18.33
CA ARG A 211 1.38 24.36 18.17
C ARG A 211 0.95 24.94 16.81
N ALA A 212 1.66 24.56 15.75
CA ALA A 212 1.48 25.14 14.42
C ALA A 212 0.55 24.32 13.50
N TRP A 213 -0.08 23.28 14.03
CA TRP A 213 -1.04 22.47 13.27
C TRP A 213 -2.23 23.33 12.82
N GLY A 214 -2.48 23.37 11.51
CA GLY A 214 -3.58 24.15 10.92
C GLY A 214 -3.31 25.66 10.79
N THR A 215 -2.12 26.15 11.17
CA THR A 215 -1.81 27.59 11.10
C THR A 215 -0.96 27.97 9.87
N MET A 216 -0.29 27.01 9.25
CA MET A 216 0.61 27.24 8.11
C MET A 216 0.61 26.07 7.12
N ALA A 217 1.00 26.31 5.87
CA ALA A 217 0.88 25.35 4.76
C ALA A 217 1.65 24.04 5.02
N GLU A 218 2.84 24.15 5.61
CA GLU A 218 3.68 23.00 5.97
C GLU A 218 3.12 22.15 7.13
N CYS A 219 2.15 22.66 7.92
CA CYS A 219 1.52 21.96 9.03
C CYS A 219 -0.02 21.90 8.83
N PRO A 220 -0.55 20.96 8.04
CA PRO A 220 -1.99 20.87 7.74
C PRO A 220 -2.83 20.54 8.99
N ALA A 221 -4.12 20.91 9.00
CA ALA A 221 -5.02 20.54 10.09
C ALA A 221 -5.12 19.00 10.20
N ARG A 222 -5.04 18.48 11.43
CA ARG A 222 -5.20 17.05 11.68
C ARG A 222 -6.68 16.67 11.55
N PRO A 223 -7.03 15.61 10.81
CA PRO A 223 -8.38 15.07 10.86
C PRO A 223 -8.66 14.61 12.30
N GLN A 224 -9.84 14.99 12.81
CA GLN A 224 -10.35 14.60 14.13
C GLN A 224 -10.71 13.11 14.13
#